data_AF-A0A7V2RUM0-F1
#
_entry.id   AF-A0A7V2RUM0-F1
#
_cell.length_a   1.000
_cell.length_b   1.000
_cell.length_c   1.000
_cell.angle_alpha   90.00
_cell.angle_beta   90.00
_cell.angle_gamma   90.00
#
_symmetry.space_group_name_H-M   'P 1'
#
loop_
_entity.id
_entity.type
_entity.pdbx_description
1 polymer ?
#
loop_
_entity_poly.entity_id
_entity_poly.type
_entity_poly.pdbx_seq_one_letter_code
_entity_poly.pdbx_strand_id
1 'polypeptide(L)' 'VDYMLSKIPRGRFVELEEIAAMVAWIVSEENSFTTGAVFDLSGGRATY' A
#
# COMPACT_ATOMS: atom_id res chain seq x y z
N VAL A 1 -4.89 18.72 -6.65
CA VAL A 1 -4.08 17.47 -6.72
C VAL A 1 -2.74 17.67 -6.04
N ASP A 2 -2.07 18.80 -6.26
CA ASP A 2 -0.75 19.12 -5.68
C ASP A 2 -0.70 19.06 -4.15
N TYR A 3 -1.73 19.56 -3.47
CA TYR A 3 -1.82 19.42 -2.01
C TYR A 3 -1.81 17.95 -1.58
N MET A 4 -2.55 17.07 -2.26
CA MET A 4 -2.56 15.63 -1.93
C MET A 4 -1.21 14.98 -2.24
N LEU A 5 -0.60 15.28 -3.39
CA LEU A 5 0.72 14.77 -3.76
C LEU A 5 1.80 15.22 -2.76
N SER A 6 1.75 16.46 -2.26
CA SER A 6 2.70 16.96 -1.25
C SER A 6 2.67 16.21 0.08
N LYS A 7 1.60 15.44 0.33
CA LYS A 7 1.44 14.60 1.53
C LYS A 7 1.90 13.16 1.31
N ILE A 8 2.32 12.79 0.09
CA ILE A 8 2.81 11.46 -0.24
C ILE A 8 4.33 11.54 -0.43
N PRO A 9 5.15 11.05 0.52
CA PRO A 9 6.61 11.05 0.41
C PRO A 9 7.16 10.43 -0.87
N ARG A 10 6.47 9.42 -1.41
CA ARG A 10 6.83 8.80 -2.70
C ARG A 10 6.67 9.72 -3.91
N GLY A 11 6.02 10.88 -3.77
CA GLY A 11 5.89 11.89 -4.81
C GLY A 11 4.97 11.50 -5.99
N ARG A 12 4.23 10.40 -5.87
CA ARG A 12 3.25 9.93 -6.87
C ARG A 12 2.11 9.15 -6.23
N PHE A 13 1.02 8.98 -6.97
CA PHE A 13 -0.03 8.04 -6.60
C PHE A 13 0.43 6.60 -6.80
N VAL A 14 -0.21 5.70 -6.07
CA VAL A 14 -0.04 4.25 -6.24
C VAL A 14 -0.62 3.81 -7.58
N GLU A 15 0.07 2.91 -8.28
CA GLU A 15 -0.43 2.32 -9.52
C GLU A 15 -1.36 1.13 -9.22
N LEU A 16 -2.25 0.80 -10.15
CA LEU A 16 -3.21 -0.29 -9.97
C LEU A 16 -2.50 -1.64 -9.78
N GLU A 17 -1.42 -1.84 -10.52
CA GLU A 17 -0.60 -3.05 -10.48
C GLU A 17 0.10 -3.24 -9.13
N GLU A 18 0.46 -2.15 -8.45
CA GLU A 18 1.08 -2.21 -7.11
C GLU A 18 0.07 -2.66 -6.05
N ILE A 19 -1.17 -2.18 -6.14
CA ILE A 19 -2.27 -2.66 -5.29
C ILE A 19 -2.57 -4.13 -5.59
N ALA A 20 -2.72 -4.48 -6.86
CA ALA A 20 -3.05 -5.84 -7.29
C ALA A 20 -1.97 -6.85 -6.84
N ALA A 21 -0.69 -6.49 -6.97
CA ALA A 21 0.41 -7.34 -6.53
C ALA A 21 0.39 -7.59 -5.02
N MET A 22 0.14 -6.54 -4.21
CA MET A 22 0.02 -6.72 -2.76
C MET A 22 -1.19 -7.59 -2.40
N VAL A 23 -2.34 -7.37 -3.02
CA VAL A 23 -3.54 -8.19 -2.78
C VAL A 23 -3.27 -9.65 -3.16
N ALA A 24 -2.64 -9.90 -4.31
CA ALA A 24 -2.29 -11.24 -4.76
C ALA A 24 -1.36 -11.95 -3.77
N TRP A 25 -0.39 -11.26 -3.19
CA TRP A 25 0.46 -11.81 -2.14
C TRP A 25 -0.30 -12.02 -0.82
N ILE A 26 -1.16 -11.08 -0.40
CA ILE A 26 -1.94 -11.21 0.84
C ILE A 26 -2.79 -12.48 0.84
N VAL A 27 -3.39 -12.84 -0.31
CA VAL A 27 -4.29 -14.00 -0.45
C VAL A 27 -3.56 -15.29 -0.82
N SER A 28 -2.24 -15.27 -0.99
CA SER A 28 -1.46 -16.45 -1.36
C SER A 28 -0.99 -17.26 -0.14
N GLU A 29 -0.51 -18.47 -0.40
CA GLU A 29 0.10 -19.33 0.63
C GLU A 29 1.40 -18.73 1.22
N GLU A 30 2.03 -17.78 0.52
CA GLU A 30 3.25 -17.10 0.98
C GLU A 30 2.99 -16.23 2.23
N ASN A 31 1.74 -15.77 2.43
CA ASN A 31 1.32 -15.02 3.61
C ASN A 31 0.52 -15.89 4.61
N SER A 32 0.90 -17.15 4.77
CA SER A 32 0.13 -18.15 5.54
C SER A 32 0.00 -17.92 7.06
N PHE A 33 0.78 -17.00 7.64
CA PHE A 33 0.83 -16.81 9.09
C PHE A 33 0.43 -15.40 9.57
N THR A 34 0.00 -14.52 8.66
CA THR A 34 -0.50 -13.19 9.03
C THR A 34 -2.03 -13.20 9.14
N THR A 35 -2.56 -12.67 10.24
CA THR A 35 -3.99 -12.42 10.41
C THR A 35 -4.21 -11.14 11.21
N GLY A 36 -5.31 -10.42 10.94
CA GLY A 36 -5.67 -9.19 11.66
C GLY A 36 -4.72 -8.00 11.45
N ALA A 37 -3.83 -8.07 10.46
CA ALA A 37 -2.86 -7.01 10.15
C ALA A 37 -3.37 -6.07 9.06
N VAL A 38 -2.82 -4.84 9.05
CA VAL A 38 -3.02 -3.85 7.98
C VAL A 38 -1.72 -3.71 7.21
N PHE A 39 -1.78 -3.83 5.88
CA PHE A 39 -0.69 -3.50 4.97
C PHE A 39 -0.93 -2.11 4.40
N ASP A 40 -0.06 -1.15 4.71
CA ASP A 40 -0.18 0.22 4.24
C ASP A 40 0.49 0.43 2.88
N LEU A 41 -0.28 0.98 1.94
CA LEU A 41 0.16 1.32 0.59
C LEU A 41 -0.03 2.82 0.32
N SER A 42 0.11 3.64 1.37
CA SER A 42 -0.15 5.08 1.29
C SER A 42 0.97 5.88 0.62
N GLY A 43 2.06 5.21 0.22
CA GLY A 43 3.26 5.86 -0.28
C GLY A 43 3.97 6.71 0.79
N GLY A 44 3.79 6.36 2.07
CA GLY A 44 4.35 7.06 3.24
C GLY A 44 3.48 8.20 3.77
N ARG A 45 2.24 8.34 3.29
CA ARG A 45 1.32 9.39 3.74
C ARG A 45 0.76 9.12 5.14
N ALA A 46 0.54 7.85 5.50
CA ALA A 46 0.06 7.48 6.82
C ALA A 46 1.19 7.64 7.86
N THR A 47 0.87 8.17 9.05
CA THR A 47 1.83 8.52 10.11
C THR A 47 1.47 7.89 11.47
N TYR A 48 0.91 6.69 11.45
CA TYR A 48 0.60 5.94 12.67
C TYR A 48 1.86 5.46 13.38
#